data_AF-A0A4Q5SHH3-F1
#
_entry.id   AF-A0A4Q5SHH3-F1
#
_cell.length_a   1.000
_cell.length_b   1.000
_cell.length_c   1.000
_cell.angle_alpha   90.00
_cell.angle_beta   90.00
_cell.angle_gamma   90.00
#
_symmetry.space_group_name_H-M   'P 1'
#
loop_
_entity.id
_entity.type
_entity.pdbx_description
1 polymer ?
#
loop_
_entity_poly.entity_id
_entity_poly.type
_entity_poly.pdbx_seq_one_letter_code
_entity_poly.pdbx_strand_id
1 'polypeptide(L)'
;MKYIKLLTILVVLVFTGLFLRATDFNKVAESLQQVGYNFVWLIIISFSSYLCGTIAWRYCMGAEGKSIPLFDLFITRHVGETVGVVNPTSIVAGEAVKIYLLRNYPVQKKTVITSVLLSRVLMILTQLLIFASVAIYTLVSGNILLSAKGVLNLFYIIPVTVVIIAAVIKKSPWFKKLFTITKPGRWISGRTVKLREKIGEAKGELSVFYRANKASLGMSVMFFVLHWFGNVFCVALVAWFARVFCNTETAWCSYTLHQCGFC
;
A
#
# COMPACT_ATOMS: atom_id res chain seq x y z
N MET A 1 20.55 23.98 -0.71
CA MET A 1 19.24 23.31 -0.92
C MET A 1 18.71 23.40 -2.35
N LYS A 2 18.80 24.55 -3.05
CA LYS A 2 18.33 24.70 -4.44
C LYS A 2 19.03 23.75 -5.43
N TYR A 3 20.36 23.60 -5.30
CA TYR A 3 21.16 22.70 -6.13
C TYR A 3 20.82 21.21 -5.93
N ILE A 4 20.52 20.78 -4.70
CA ILE A 4 20.10 19.39 -4.43
C ILE A 4 18.76 19.10 -5.10
N LYS A 5 17.78 20.01 -4.99
CA LYS A 5 16.48 19.87 -5.68
C LYS A 5 16.65 19.79 -7.19
N LEU A 6 17.48 20.66 -7.76
CA LEU A 6 17.76 20.69 -9.20
C LEU A 6 18.44 19.39 -9.66
N LEU A 7 19.44 18.92 -8.90
CA LEU A 7 20.12 17.66 -9.15
C LEU A 7 19.15 16.48 -9.11
N THR A 8 18.26 16.40 -8.11
CA THR A 8 17.24 15.35 -8.01
C THR A 8 16.30 15.36 -9.22
N ILE A 9 15.82 16.53 -9.65
CA ILE A 9 14.96 16.64 -10.84
C ILE A 9 15.70 16.17 -12.08
N LEU A 10 16.95 16.61 -12.26
CA LEU A 10 17.76 16.25 -13.43
C LEU A 10 18.02 14.73 -13.46
N VAL A 11 18.32 14.13 -12.31
CA VAL A 11 18.46 12.68 -12.15
C VAL A 11 17.17 11.95 -12.53
N VAL A 12 16.01 12.37 -12.00
CA VAL A 12 14.71 11.77 -12.36
C VAL A 12 14.46 11.86 -13.85
N LEU A 13 14.68 13.03 -14.47
CA LEU A 13 14.48 13.23 -15.91
C LEU A 13 15.41 12.34 -16.75
N VAL A 14 16.68 12.22 -16.36
CA VAL A 14 17.63 11.34 -17.05
C VAL A 14 17.19 9.87 -16.94
N PHE A 15 16.84 9.40 -15.75
CA PHE A 15 16.37 8.02 -15.57
C PHE A 15 15.06 7.75 -16.30
N THR A 16 14.10 8.68 -16.29
CA THR A 16 12.87 8.59 -17.07
C THR A 16 13.16 8.57 -18.57
N GLY A 17 14.06 9.42 -19.06
CA GLY A 17 14.47 9.43 -20.47
C GLY A 17 15.15 8.13 -20.91
N LEU A 18 16.04 7.59 -20.07
CA LEU A 18 16.67 6.29 -20.29
C LEU A 18 15.64 5.15 -20.30
N PHE A 19 14.68 5.18 -19.37
CA PHE A 19 13.58 4.22 -19.32
C PHE A 19 12.73 4.26 -20.58
N LEU A 20 12.33 5.45 -21.04
CA LEU A 20 11.56 5.62 -22.27
C LEU A 20 12.33 5.16 -23.50
N ARG A 21 13.64 5.43 -23.57
CA ARG A 21 14.49 4.95 -24.67
C ARG A 21 14.65 3.44 -24.69
N ALA A 22 14.70 2.79 -23.52
CA ALA A 22 14.79 1.35 -23.39
C ALA A 22 13.44 0.64 -23.61
N THR A 23 12.34 1.38 -23.64
CA THR A 23 10.99 0.83 -23.82
C THR A 23 10.68 0.67 -25.31
N ASP A 24 10.37 -0.56 -25.72
CA ASP A 24 9.86 -0.83 -27.06
C ASP A 24 8.36 -0.52 -27.12
N PHE A 25 8.02 0.65 -27.68
CA PHE A 25 6.64 1.12 -27.76
C PHE A 25 5.74 0.23 -28.64
N ASN A 26 6.30 -0.52 -29.59
CA ASN A 26 5.52 -1.43 -30.42
C ASN A 26 5.03 -2.61 -29.57
N LYS A 27 5.91 -3.20 -28.75
CA LYS A 27 5.54 -4.27 -27.81
C LYS A 27 4.55 -3.79 -26.75
N VAL A 28 4.68 -2.54 -26.29
CA VAL A 28 3.70 -1.95 -25.37
C VAL A 28 2.34 -1.81 -26.05
N ALA A 29 2.28 -1.34 -27.29
CA ALA A 29 1.05 -1.20 -28.05
C ALA A 29 0.39 -2.57 -28.33
N GLU A 30 1.17 -3.57 -28.73
CA GLU A 30 0.70 -4.96 -28.89
C GLU A 30 0.15 -5.52 -27.58
N SER A 31 0.87 -5.32 -26.46
CA SER A 31 0.40 -5.73 -25.14
C SER A 31 -0.91 -5.05 -24.74
N LEU A 32 -1.07 -3.75 -25.04
CA LEU A 32 -2.30 -3.02 -24.78
C LEU A 32 -3.47 -3.50 -25.64
N GLN A 33 -3.23 -3.79 -26.92
CA GLN A 33 -4.24 -4.36 -27.82
C GLN A 33 -4.70 -5.75 -27.36
N GLN A 34 -3.77 -6.57 -26.87
CA GLN A 34 -4.07 -7.91 -26.34
C GLN A 34 -4.87 -7.88 -25.03
N VAL A 35 -4.64 -6.88 -24.15
CA VAL A 35 -5.51 -6.64 -22.99
C VAL A 35 -6.93 -6.28 -23.45
N GLY A 36 -7.04 -5.44 -24.48
CA GLY A 36 -8.31 -5.04 -25.06
C GLY A 36 -9.29 -4.47 -24.03
N TYR A 37 -10.57 -4.83 -24.15
CA TYR A 37 -11.63 -4.37 -23.25
C TYR A 37 -11.56 -4.98 -21.83
N ASN A 38 -10.68 -5.95 -21.58
CA ASN A 38 -10.55 -6.56 -20.26
C ASN A 38 -10.03 -5.59 -19.18
N PHE A 39 -9.45 -4.45 -19.59
CA PHE A 39 -9.07 -3.37 -18.69
C PHE A 39 -10.27 -2.80 -17.90
N VAL A 40 -11.50 -2.93 -18.41
CA VAL A 40 -12.72 -2.50 -17.71
C VAL A 40 -12.87 -3.24 -16.38
N TRP A 41 -12.50 -4.52 -16.31
CA TRP A 41 -12.50 -5.27 -15.04
C TRP A 41 -11.51 -4.68 -14.04
N LEU A 42 -10.32 -4.25 -14.50
CA LEU A 42 -9.34 -3.58 -13.65
C LEU A 42 -9.89 -2.28 -13.08
N ILE A 43 -10.60 -1.49 -13.88
CA ILE A 43 -11.30 -0.28 -13.40
C ILE A 43 -12.32 -0.65 -12.33
N ILE A 44 -13.22 -1.61 -12.61
CA ILE A 44 -14.32 -1.95 -11.70
C ILE A 44 -13.78 -2.42 -10.35
N ILE A 45 -12.77 -3.30 -10.36
CA ILE A 45 -12.15 -3.83 -9.13
C ILE A 45 -11.43 -2.73 -8.37
N SER A 46 -10.64 -1.91 -9.07
CA SER A 46 -9.89 -0.81 -8.46
C SER A 46 -10.85 0.22 -7.85
N PHE A 47 -11.91 0.58 -8.58
CA PHE A 47 -12.96 1.48 -8.10
C PHE A 47 -13.65 0.91 -6.84
N SER A 48 -14.08 -0.36 -6.89
CA SER A 48 -14.74 -1.03 -5.77
C SER A 48 -13.84 -1.13 -4.53
N SER A 49 -12.57 -1.46 -4.72
CA SER A 49 -11.56 -1.46 -3.67
C SER A 49 -11.40 -0.07 -3.05
N TYR A 50 -11.29 0.96 -3.89
CA TYR A 50 -11.09 2.32 -3.46
C TYR A 50 -12.32 2.88 -2.72
N LEU A 51 -13.52 2.47 -3.16
CA LEU A 51 -14.77 2.76 -2.49
C LEU A 51 -14.83 2.09 -1.11
N CYS A 52 -14.38 0.84 -0.97
CA CYS A 52 -14.25 0.19 0.34
C CYS A 52 -13.33 0.99 1.27
N GLY A 53 -12.18 1.44 0.79
CA GLY A 53 -11.28 2.29 1.56
C GLY A 53 -11.89 3.64 1.97
N THR A 54 -12.80 4.18 1.14
CA THR A 54 -13.55 5.40 1.43
C THR A 54 -14.61 5.15 2.51
N ILE A 55 -15.37 4.06 2.39
CA ILE A 55 -16.37 3.66 3.39
C ILE A 55 -15.68 3.41 4.74
N ALA A 56 -14.54 2.73 4.75
CA ALA A 56 -13.74 2.51 5.95
C ALA A 56 -13.35 3.84 6.64
N TRP A 57 -12.90 4.83 5.86
CA TRP A 57 -12.57 6.16 6.35
C TRP A 57 -13.79 6.91 6.87
N ARG A 58 -14.96 6.79 6.23
CA ARG A 58 -16.22 7.37 6.72
C ARG A 58 -16.57 6.83 8.10
N TYR A 59 -16.37 5.54 8.34
CA TYR A 59 -16.55 4.96 9.68
C TYR A 59 -15.52 5.47 10.71
N CYS A 60 -14.30 5.84 10.30
CA CYS A 60 -13.33 6.50 11.19
C CYS A 60 -13.78 7.88 11.67
N MET A 61 -14.71 8.54 10.98
CA MET A 61 -15.32 9.81 11.40
C MET A 61 -16.50 9.62 12.38
N GLY A 62 -16.89 8.37 12.68
CA GLY A 62 -18.02 8.08 13.54
C GLY A 62 -19.35 8.60 12.98
N ALA A 63 -20.22 9.11 13.86
CA ALA A 63 -21.53 9.64 13.48
C ALA A 63 -21.43 10.87 12.57
N GLU A 64 -20.44 11.75 12.79
CA GLU A 64 -20.26 12.97 11.99
C GLU A 64 -19.96 12.65 10.51
N GLY A 65 -19.31 11.52 10.22
CA GLY A 65 -19.05 11.07 8.85
C GLY A 65 -20.30 10.83 8.02
N LYS A 66 -21.48 10.66 8.65
CA LYS A 66 -22.75 10.52 7.93
C LYS A 66 -23.19 11.83 7.26
N SER A 67 -22.78 12.97 7.78
CA SER A 67 -23.12 14.30 7.24
C SER A 67 -22.45 14.60 5.90
N ILE A 68 -21.38 13.88 5.56
CA ILE A 68 -20.67 14.04 4.29
C ILE A 68 -21.18 12.97 3.30
N PRO A 69 -21.55 13.37 2.06
CA PRO A 69 -21.87 12.43 0.99
C PRO A 69 -20.70 11.48 0.71
N LEU A 70 -21.01 10.20 0.48
CA LEU A 70 -19.96 9.19 0.25
C LEU A 70 -19.13 9.50 -1.01
N PHE A 71 -19.76 10.06 -2.04
CA PHE A 71 -19.09 10.46 -3.27
C PHE A 71 -18.08 11.59 -3.03
N ASP A 72 -18.42 12.59 -2.24
CA ASP A 72 -17.51 13.68 -1.89
C ASP A 72 -16.31 13.18 -1.08
N LEU A 73 -16.54 12.23 -0.16
CA LEU A 73 -15.48 11.53 0.55
C LEU A 73 -14.59 10.72 -0.40
N PHE A 74 -15.19 10.07 -1.40
CA PHE A 74 -14.46 9.29 -2.40
C PHE A 74 -13.54 10.19 -3.23
N ILE A 75 -14.06 11.29 -3.77
CA ILE A 75 -13.29 12.26 -4.54
C ILE A 75 -12.21 12.90 -3.68
N THR A 76 -12.53 13.32 -2.45
CA THR A 76 -11.57 13.89 -1.51
C THR A 76 -10.43 12.92 -1.22
N ARG A 77 -10.75 11.64 -0.98
CA ARG A 77 -9.75 10.59 -0.76
C ARG A 77 -8.90 10.40 -2.01
N HIS A 78 -9.53 10.34 -3.19
CA HIS A 78 -8.86 10.14 -4.47
C HIS A 78 -7.86 11.26 -4.76
N VAL A 79 -8.29 12.52 -4.65
CA VAL A 79 -7.41 13.69 -4.80
C VAL A 79 -6.29 13.65 -3.75
N GLY A 80 -6.61 13.34 -2.49
CA GLY A 80 -5.63 13.26 -1.41
C GLY A 80 -4.54 12.21 -1.65
N GLU A 81 -4.88 10.99 -2.07
CA GLU A 81 -3.86 9.98 -2.38
C GLU A 81 -3.07 10.36 -3.64
N THR A 82 -3.71 10.89 -4.69
CA THR A 82 -3.01 11.35 -5.90
C THR A 82 -1.99 12.44 -5.56
N VAL A 83 -2.38 13.45 -4.76
CA VAL A 83 -1.45 14.47 -4.25
C VAL A 83 -0.32 13.83 -3.43
N GLY A 84 -0.63 12.83 -2.60
CA GLY A 84 0.36 12.10 -1.82
C GLY A 84 1.40 11.33 -2.66
N VAL A 85 1.03 10.93 -3.87
CA VAL A 85 1.93 10.23 -4.82
C VAL A 85 2.75 11.23 -5.65
N VAL A 86 2.14 12.31 -6.13
CA VAL A 86 2.82 13.26 -7.05
C VAL A 86 3.66 14.32 -6.33
N ASN A 87 3.33 14.65 -5.08
CA ASN A 87 4.01 15.72 -4.35
C ASN A 87 5.28 15.19 -3.65
N PRO A 88 6.41 15.91 -3.69
CA PRO A 88 7.63 15.51 -2.96
C PRO A 88 7.47 15.51 -1.44
N THR A 89 6.51 16.26 -0.90
CA THR A 89 6.12 16.22 0.53
C THR A 89 5.26 14.97 0.84
N SER A 90 4.87 14.24 -0.20
CA SER A 90 4.20 12.95 -0.20
C SER A 90 2.98 12.90 0.72
N ILE A 91 2.92 11.91 1.62
CA ILE A 91 1.82 11.61 2.52
C ILE A 91 1.30 12.84 3.25
N VAL A 92 2.19 13.74 3.70
CA VAL A 92 1.82 14.95 4.44
C VAL A 92 0.97 15.90 3.58
N ALA A 93 1.34 16.08 2.31
CA ALA A 93 0.55 16.91 1.39
C ALA A 93 -0.82 16.28 1.11
N GLY A 94 -0.87 14.96 0.90
CA GLY A 94 -2.12 14.25 0.67
C GLY A 94 -3.08 14.33 1.85
N GLU A 95 -2.58 14.18 3.08
CA GLU A 95 -3.39 14.29 4.30
C GLU A 95 -3.86 15.72 4.55
N ALA A 96 -3.01 16.72 4.32
CA ALA A 96 -3.38 18.13 4.41
C ALA A 96 -4.50 18.51 3.42
N VAL A 97 -4.45 18.00 2.18
CA VAL A 97 -5.49 18.24 1.18
C VAL A 97 -6.82 17.63 1.59
N LYS A 98 -6.84 16.42 2.17
CA LYS A 98 -8.08 15.82 2.70
C LYS A 98 -8.73 16.70 3.77
N ILE A 99 -7.91 17.22 4.70
CA ILE A 99 -8.40 18.13 5.75
C ILE A 99 -8.92 19.43 5.15
N TYR A 100 -8.21 19.99 4.17
CA TYR A 100 -8.59 21.22 3.49
C TYR A 100 -9.91 21.09 2.71
N LEU A 101 -10.07 20.02 1.93
CA LEU A 101 -11.27 19.78 1.13
C LEU A 101 -12.52 19.56 2.00
N LEU A 102 -12.35 18.98 3.20
CA LEU A 102 -13.46 18.75 4.13
C LEU A 102 -13.80 19.96 5.01
N ARG A 103 -13.09 21.09 4.90
CA ARG A 103 -13.26 22.25 5.80
C ARG A 103 -14.65 22.92 5.75
N ASN A 104 -15.35 22.76 4.62
CA ASN A 104 -16.66 23.39 4.38
C ASN A 104 -17.84 22.51 4.82
N TYR A 105 -17.59 21.27 5.25
CA TYR A 105 -18.64 20.37 5.74
C TYR A 105 -18.94 20.64 7.21
N PRO A 106 -20.15 20.34 7.69
CA PRO A 106 -20.57 20.52 9.08
C PRO A 106 -19.99 19.43 10.00
N VAL A 107 -18.66 19.25 9.98
CA VAL A 107 -17.91 18.28 10.77
C VAL A 107 -16.85 19.02 11.57
N GLN A 108 -16.67 18.64 12.83
CA GLN A 108 -15.66 19.24 13.68
C GLN A 108 -14.27 19.02 13.08
N LYS A 109 -13.48 20.10 13.01
CA LYS A 109 -12.09 20.04 12.48
C LYS A 109 -11.25 18.97 13.18
N LYS A 110 -11.44 18.80 14.50
CA LYS A 110 -10.79 17.75 15.29
C LYS A 110 -11.15 16.36 14.77
N THR A 111 -12.43 16.09 14.54
CA THR A 111 -12.94 14.82 14.00
C THR A 111 -12.36 14.53 12.62
N VAL A 112 -12.26 15.52 11.73
CA VAL A 112 -11.62 15.37 10.42
C VAL A 112 -10.15 14.95 10.56
N ILE A 113 -9.36 15.69 11.35
CA ILE A 113 -7.93 15.41 11.54
C ILE A 113 -7.72 14.02 12.14
N THR A 114 -8.41 13.71 13.23
CA THR A 114 -8.30 12.40 13.90
C THR A 114 -8.74 11.27 12.95
N SER A 115 -9.79 11.45 12.14
CA SER A 115 -10.23 10.42 11.20
C SER A 115 -9.20 10.14 10.11
N VAL A 116 -8.48 11.16 9.61
CA VAL A 116 -7.43 11.00 8.60
C VAL A 116 -6.28 10.19 9.17
N LEU A 117 -5.79 10.55 10.36
CA LEU A 117 -4.73 9.84 11.06
C LEU A 117 -5.13 8.40 11.38
N LEU A 118 -6.33 8.21 11.97
CA LEU A 118 -6.86 6.91 12.32
C LEU A 118 -7.03 6.01 11.09
N SER A 119 -7.53 6.55 9.98
CA SER A 119 -7.69 5.80 8.73
C SER A 119 -6.35 5.29 8.20
N ARG A 120 -5.28 6.09 8.30
CA ARG A 120 -3.93 5.70 7.89
C ARG A 120 -3.39 4.59 8.79
N VAL A 121 -3.53 4.75 10.11
CA VAL A 121 -3.10 3.74 11.09
C VAL A 121 -3.82 2.42 10.86
N LEU A 122 -5.15 2.43 10.74
CA LEU A 122 -5.93 1.21 10.52
C LEU A 122 -5.60 0.53 9.19
N MET A 123 -5.40 1.31 8.13
CA MET A 123 -5.02 0.79 6.82
C MET A 123 -3.65 0.09 6.87
N ILE A 124 -2.66 0.67 7.56
CA ILE A 124 -1.34 0.03 7.75
C ILE A 124 -1.47 -1.22 8.63
N LEU A 125 -2.24 -1.16 9.72
CA LEU A 125 -2.43 -2.30 10.61
C LEU A 125 -3.10 -3.48 9.91
N THR A 126 -4.17 -3.25 9.13
CA THR A 126 -4.83 -4.32 8.38
C THR A 126 -3.93 -4.89 7.29
N GLN A 127 -3.10 -4.06 6.64
CA GLN A 127 -2.10 -4.51 5.68
C GLN A 127 -1.08 -5.47 6.33
N LEU A 128 -0.53 -5.07 7.49
CA LEU A 128 0.42 -5.88 8.24
C LEU A 128 -0.19 -7.19 8.73
N LEU A 129 -1.46 -7.16 9.16
CA LEU A 129 -2.18 -8.37 9.57
C LEU A 129 -2.35 -9.35 8.42
N ILE A 130 -2.77 -8.89 7.24
CA ILE A 130 -2.91 -9.74 6.05
C ILE A 130 -1.55 -10.34 5.67
N PHE A 131 -0.49 -9.55 5.66
CA PHE A 131 0.86 -10.05 5.38
C PHE A 131 1.31 -11.10 6.41
N ALA A 132 1.05 -10.89 7.70
CA ALA A 132 1.33 -11.86 8.75
C ALA A 132 0.55 -13.17 8.55
N SER A 133 -0.75 -13.07 8.23
CA SER A 133 -1.59 -14.25 7.96
C SER A 133 -1.07 -15.07 6.78
N VAL A 134 -0.70 -14.42 5.68
CA VAL A 134 -0.15 -15.10 4.49
C VAL A 134 1.18 -15.78 4.82
N ALA A 135 2.10 -15.11 5.51
CA ALA A 135 3.38 -15.72 5.85
C ALA A 135 3.25 -16.91 6.81
N ILE A 136 2.36 -16.84 7.81
CA ILE A 136 2.08 -17.96 8.70
C ILE A 136 1.55 -19.15 7.89
N TYR A 137 0.61 -18.92 6.97
CA TYR A 137 0.09 -19.96 6.09
C TYR A 137 1.20 -20.62 5.24
N THR A 138 2.11 -19.82 4.67
CA THR A 138 3.25 -20.36 3.90
C THR A 138 4.21 -21.17 4.76
N LEU A 139 4.48 -20.74 6.00
CA LEU A 139 5.35 -21.47 6.94
C LEU A 139 4.73 -22.80 7.37
N VAL A 140 3.42 -22.82 7.67
CA VAL A 140 2.71 -24.02 8.14
C VAL A 140 2.50 -25.03 7.01
N SER A 141 2.28 -24.57 5.78
CA SER A 141 2.01 -25.45 4.64
C SER A 141 3.26 -26.13 4.07
N GLY A 142 4.46 -25.84 4.58
CA GLY A 142 5.72 -26.44 4.10
C GLY A 142 6.11 -26.05 2.66
N ASN A 143 5.30 -25.24 1.99
CA ASN A 143 5.48 -24.83 0.60
C ASN A 143 6.49 -23.65 0.47
N ILE A 144 7.70 -23.83 1.01
CA ILE A 144 8.83 -22.90 0.84
C ILE A 144 9.47 -23.10 -0.55
N LEU A 145 8.67 -23.31 -1.61
CA LEU A 145 9.19 -23.47 -2.96
C LEU A 145 9.55 -22.09 -3.54
N LEU A 146 10.80 -21.71 -3.26
CA LEU A 146 11.64 -20.77 -3.97
C LEU A 146 11.77 -21.18 -5.45
N SER A 147 10.81 -20.78 -6.27
CA SER A 147 10.97 -20.73 -7.73
C SER A 147 10.71 -19.30 -8.21
N ALA A 148 11.11 -18.93 -9.43
CA ALA A 148 11.21 -17.57 -10.00
C ALA A 148 9.96 -16.63 -9.85
N LYS A 149 8.85 -17.13 -9.30
CA LYS A 149 7.78 -16.38 -8.62
C LYS A 149 8.19 -15.77 -7.26
N GLY A 150 9.45 -15.94 -6.83
CA GLY A 150 9.99 -15.56 -5.52
C GLY A 150 10.02 -14.06 -5.21
N VAL A 151 9.95 -13.18 -6.22
CA VAL A 151 9.88 -11.73 -6.03
C VAL A 151 8.56 -11.30 -5.37
N LEU A 152 7.45 -11.99 -5.68
CA LEU A 152 6.18 -11.77 -4.98
C LEU A 152 6.26 -12.26 -3.54
N ASN A 153 6.95 -13.38 -3.27
CA ASN A 153 7.18 -13.88 -1.91
C ASN A 153 8.06 -12.94 -1.07
N LEU A 154 9.04 -12.24 -1.66
CA LEU A 154 9.83 -11.23 -0.96
C LEU A 154 8.95 -10.09 -0.39
N PHE A 155 7.94 -9.66 -1.14
CA PHE A 155 7.02 -8.59 -0.71
C PHE A 155 6.18 -8.98 0.52
N TYR A 156 5.90 -10.28 0.69
CA TYR A 156 5.15 -10.82 1.83
C TYR A 156 6.04 -11.16 3.03
N ILE A 157 7.27 -11.62 2.78
CA ILE A 157 8.20 -12.05 3.83
C ILE A 157 8.79 -10.84 4.57
N ILE A 158 9.15 -9.76 3.88
CA ILE A 158 9.80 -8.57 4.49
C ILE A 158 9.01 -7.98 5.69
N PRO A 159 7.72 -7.65 5.58
CA PRO A 159 6.98 -7.07 6.71
C PRO A 159 6.83 -8.05 7.88
N VAL A 160 6.71 -9.35 7.60
CA VAL A 160 6.64 -10.38 8.64
C VAL A 160 7.98 -10.58 9.32
N THR A 161 9.07 -10.54 8.58
CA THR A 161 10.43 -10.57 9.13
C THR A 161 10.67 -9.34 10.01
N VAL A 162 10.20 -8.16 9.60
CA VAL A 162 10.28 -6.92 10.40
C VAL A 162 9.44 -7.02 11.68
N VAL A 163 8.22 -7.57 11.62
CA VAL A 163 7.34 -7.76 12.78
C VAL A 163 7.91 -8.80 13.76
N ILE A 164 8.43 -9.92 13.25
CA ILE A 164 9.07 -10.96 14.07
C ILE A 164 10.36 -10.43 14.69
N ILE A 165 11.22 -9.76 13.92
CA ILE A 165 12.43 -9.10 14.44
C ILE A 165 12.07 -8.08 15.52
N ALA A 166 11.06 -7.24 15.29
CA ALA A 166 10.60 -6.26 16.29
C ALA A 166 10.04 -6.95 17.55
N ALA A 167 9.34 -8.07 17.42
CA ALA A 167 8.81 -8.84 18.55
C ALA A 167 9.93 -9.54 19.34
N VAL A 168 10.92 -10.12 18.66
CA VAL A 168 12.10 -10.76 19.25
C VAL A 168 12.98 -9.74 19.96
N ILE A 169 13.26 -8.58 19.35
CA ILE A 169 13.99 -7.47 19.99
C ILE A 169 13.25 -6.96 21.23
N LYS A 170 11.92 -6.91 21.20
CA LYS A 170 11.09 -6.45 22.34
C LYS A 170 11.13 -7.42 23.52
N LYS A 171 11.11 -8.74 23.25
CA LYS A 171 11.09 -9.80 24.28
C LYS A 171 12.49 -10.22 24.77
N SER A 172 13.55 -10.08 23.97
CA SER A 172 14.87 -10.57 24.34
C SER A 172 15.63 -9.59 25.26
N PRO A 173 15.99 -9.98 26.51
CA PRO A 173 16.75 -9.13 27.42
C PRO A 173 18.19 -8.87 26.95
N TRP A 174 18.74 -9.75 26.10
CA TRP A 174 20.10 -9.66 25.56
C TRP A 174 20.27 -8.47 24.61
N PHE A 175 19.29 -8.24 23.72
CA PHE A 175 19.30 -7.10 22.81
C PHE A 175 19.18 -5.75 23.55
N LYS A 176 18.34 -5.67 24.60
CA LYS A 176 18.23 -4.45 25.44
C LYS A 176 19.58 -4.05 26.05
N LYS A 177 20.41 -5.04 26.41
CA LYS A 177 21.78 -4.85 26.94
C LYS A 177 22.77 -4.41 25.84
N LEU A 178 22.67 -4.98 24.63
CA LEU A 178 23.53 -4.63 23.50
C LEU A 178 23.28 -3.19 22.97
N PHE A 179 22.02 -2.76 22.94
CA PHE A 179 21.61 -1.41 22.51
C PHE A 179 21.98 -0.31 23.53
N THR A 180 22.19 -0.64 24.80
CA THR A 180 22.60 0.33 25.83
C THR A 180 24.11 0.54 25.90
N ILE A 181 24.90 -0.47 25.55
CA ILE A 181 26.37 -0.45 25.68
C ILE A 181 27.04 0.24 24.48
N THR A 182 26.53 0.04 23.26
CA THR A 182 27.18 0.55 22.03
C THR A 182 26.75 1.99 21.67
N LYS A 183 27.69 2.83 21.17
CA LYS A 183 27.39 4.17 20.63
C LYS A 183 26.29 4.15 19.53
N PRO A 184 26.33 3.26 18.52
CA PRO A 184 25.22 3.12 17.57
C PRO A 184 23.91 2.66 18.23
N GLY A 185 23.99 1.82 19.28
CA GLY A 185 22.83 1.39 20.05
C GLY A 185 22.11 2.55 20.77
N ARG A 186 22.86 3.49 21.34
CA ARG A 186 22.29 4.72 21.95
C ARG A 186 21.65 5.65 20.92
N TRP A 187 22.22 5.75 19.72
CA TRP A 187 21.63 6.51 18.61
C TRP A 187 20.31 5.88 18.12
N ILE A 188 20.26 4.55 17.99
CA ILE A 188 19.03 3.81 17.65
C ILE A 188 18.00 3.93 18.78
N SER A 189 18.43 3.84 20.04
CA SER A 189 17.60 4.05 21.23
C SER A 189 16.89 5.41 21.19
N GLY A 190 17.62 6.50 20.90
CA GLY A 190 17.04 7.84 20.77
C GLY A 190 15.98 7.96 19.66
N ARG A 191 16.14 7.25 18.54
CA ARG A 191 15.10 7.15 17.49
C ARG A 191 13.92 6.27 17.92
N THR A 192 14.16 5.18 18.66
CA THR A 192 13.08 4.34 19.18
C THR A 192 12.22 5.05 20.22
N VAL A 193 12.75 6.02 20.98
CA VAL A 193 11.96 6.86 21.88
C VAL A 193 10.93 7.69 21.09
N LYS A 194 11.38 8.41 20.05
CA LYS A 194 10.47 9.17 19.18
C LYS A 194 9.44 8.29 18.48
N LEU A 195 9.83 7.08 18.06
CA LEU A 195 8.90 6.12 17.48
C LEU A 195 7.89 5.60 18.51
N ARG A 196 8.33 5.37 19.75
CA ARG A 196 7.48 4.90 20.86
C ARG A 196 6.46 5.95 21.28
N GLU A 197 6.84 7.22 21.29
CA GLU A 197 5.93 8.35 21.51
C GLU A 197 4.85 8.39 20.42
N LYS A 198 5.24 8.35 19.15
CA LYS A 198 4.29 8.29 18.02
C LYS A 198 3.35 7.08 18.08
N ILE A 199 3.86 5.91 18.44
CA ILE A 199 3.03 4.70 18.65
C ILE A 199 2.11 4.89 19.86
N GLY A 200 2.57 5.58 20.90
CA GLY A 200 1.79 5.91 22.09
C GLY A 200 0.62 6.84 21.78
N GLU A 201 0.85 7.88 20.97
CA GLU A 201 -0.19 8.78 20.46
C GLU A 201 -1.21 8.03 19.60
N ALA A 202 -0.75 7.23 18.63
CA ALA A 202 -1.63 6.42 17.79
C ALA A 202 -2.47 5.42 18.62
N LYS A 203 -1.88 4.81 19.65
CA LYS A 203 -2.61 3.97 20.60
C LYS A 203 -3.61 4.75 21.43
N GLY A 204 -3.25 5.95 21.87
CA GLY A 204 -4.13 6.85 22.61
C GLY A 204 -5.38 7.15 21.79
N GLU A 205 -5.22 7.65 20.57
CA GLU A 205 -6.32 7.95 19.65
C GLU A 205 -7.17 6.71 19.33
N LEU A 206 -6.53 5.57 19.03
CA LEU A 206 -7.23 4.32 18.75
C LEU A 206 -8.00 3.82 19.97
N SER A 207 -7.45 3.95 21.19
CA SER A 207 -8.11 3.51 22.42
C SER A 207 -9.32 4.37 22.79
N VAL A 208 -9.23 5.68 22.58
CA VAL A 208 -10.34 6.62 22.78
C VAL A 208 -11.45 6.33 21.77
N PHE A 209 -11.09 6.17 20.49
CA PHE A 209 -12.05 5.82 19.45
C PHE A 209 -12.70 4.44 19.69
N TYR A 210 -11.92 3.44 20.09
CA TYR A 210 -12.40 2.10 20.42
C TYR A 210 -13.42 2.12 21.56
N ARG A 211 -13.17 2.90 22.62
CA ARG A 211 -14.09 3.01 23.76
C ARG A 211 -15.39 3.72 23.37
N ALA A 212 -15.32 4.70 22.49
CA ALA A 212 -16.48 5.48 22.07
C ALA A 212 -17.38 4.76 21.04
N ASN A 213 -16.81 4.04 20.06
CA ASN A 213 -17.58 3.48 18.93
C ASN A 213 -17.03 2.14 18.41
N LYS A 214 -17.18 1.08 19.22
CA LYS A 214 -16.72 -0.30 18.89
C LYS A 214 -17.22 -0.80 17.53
N ALA A 215 -18.50 -0.56 17.21
CA ALA A 215 -19.10 -0.99 15.95
C ALA A 215 -18.45 -0.30 14.74
N SER A 216 -18.27 1.03 14.80
CA SER A 216 -17.63 1.79 13.72
C SER A 216 -16.18 1.33 13.49
N LEU A 217 -15.44 1.01 14.56
CA LEU A 217 -14.08 0.46 14.41
C LEU A 217 -14.09 -0.89 13.68
N GLY A 218 -14.97 -1.80 14.08
CA GLY A 218 -15.12 -3.10 13.42
C GLY A 218 -15.44 -2.96 11.93
N MET A 219 -16.37 -2.06 11.59
CA MET A 219 -16.74 -1.77 10.21
C MET A 219 -15.58 -1.15 9.42
N SER A 220 -14.84 -0.19 10.00
CA SER A 220 -13.63 0.36 9.37
C SER A 220 -12.61 -0.74 9.06
N VAL A 221 -12.33 -1.62 10.02
CA VAL A 221 -11.37 -2.73 9.84
C VAL A 221 -11.85 -3.67 8.73
N MET A 222 -13.11 -4.08 8.75
CA MET A 222 -13.70 -4.95 7.72
C MET A 222 -13.56 -4.35 6.32
N PHE A 223 -13.93 -3.08 6.14
CA PHE A 223 -13.84 -2.42 4.83
C PHE A 223 -12.38 -2.16 4.40
N PHE A 224 -11.44 -1.94 5.32
CA PHE A 224 -10.02 -1.89 4.97
C PHE A 224 -9.48 -3.26 4.54
N VAL A 225 -9.93 -4.35 5.16
CA VAL A 225 -9.57 -5.70 4.73
C VAL A 225 -10.11 -5.97 3.32
N LEU A 226 -11.37 -5.61 3.04
CA LEU A 226 -11.96 -5.71 1.69
C LEU A 226 -11.20 -4.87 0.65
N HIS A 227 -10.78 -3.65 1.02
CA HIS A 227 -9.92 -2.82 0.18
C HIS A 227 -8.62 -3.56 -0.19
N TRP A 228 -7.93 -4.15 0.79
CA TRP A 228 -6.71 -4.90 0.51
C TRP A 228 -6.94 -6.14 -0.35
N PHE A 229 -8.02 -6.88 -0.13
CA PHE A 229 -8.38 -8.01 -0.99
C PHE A 229 -8.66 -7.58 -2.43
N GLY A 230 -9.37 -6.46 -2.64
CA GLY A 230 -9.58 -5.90 -3.96
C GLY A 230 -8.27 -5.54 -4.67
N ASN A 231 -7.30 -4.99 -3.94
CA ASN A 231 -5.98 -4.69 -4.48
C ASN A 231 -5.20 -5.97 -4.85
N VAL A 232 -5.22 -6.99 -3.99
CA VAL A 232 -4.60 -8.29 -4.27
C VAL A 232 -5.23 -8.94 -5.51
N PHE A 233 -6.55 -8.89 -5.60
CA PHE A 233 -7.29 -9.41 -6.75
C PHE A 233 -6.96 -8.65 -8.04
N CYS A 234 -6.83 -7.32 -7.98
CA CYS A 234 -6.40 -6.51 -9.12
C CYS A 234 -5.00 -6.91 -9.61
N VAL A 235 -4.03 -7.05 -8.70
CA VAL A 235 -2.67 -7.50 -9.04
C VAL A 235 -2.67 -8.92 -9.62
N ALA A 236 -3.46 -9.83 -9.05
CA ALA A 236 -3.61 -11.19 -9.55
C ALA A 236 -4.22 -11.22 -10.96
N LEU A 237 -5.20 -10.35 -11.23
CA LEU A 237 -5.84 -10.23 -12.54
C LEU A 237 -4.85 -9.67 -13.59
N VAL A 238 -4.07 -8.65 -13.25
CA VAL A 238 -2.98 -8.15 -14.11
C VAL A 238 -1.97 -9.25 -14.40
N ALA A 239 -1.54 -10.00 -13.37
CA ALA A 239 -0.59 -11.10 -13.54
C ALA A 239 -1.19 -12.26 -14.36
N TRP A 240 -2.49 -12.51 -14.24
CA TRP A 240 -3.19 -13.51 -15.04
C TRP A 240 -3.24 -13.10 -16.51
N PHE A 241 -3.63 -11.85 -16.81
CA PHE A 241 -3.55 -11.30 -18.16
C PHE A 241 -2.12 -11.44 -18.70
N ALA A 242 -1.11 -10.99 -17.96
CA ALA A 242 0.30 -11.09 -18.36
C ALA A 242 0.76 -12.53 -18.64
N ARG A 243 0.28 -13.53 -17.87
CA ARG A 243 0.62 -14.95 -18.10
C ARG A 243 -0.09 -15.53 -19.32
N VAL A 244 -1.35 -15.18 -19.54
CA VAL A 244 -2.08 -15.58 -20.76
C VAL A 244 -1.36 -15.02 -21.99
N PHE A 245 -0.79 -13.81 -21.90
CA PHE A 245 0.02 -13.22 -22.98
C PHE A 245 1.37 -13.93 -23.17
N CYS A 246 2.11 -14.21 -22.08
CA CYS A 246 3.41 -14.88 -22.20
C CYS A 246 3.30 -16.33 -22.71
N ASN A 247 2.23 -17.06 -22.35
CA ASN A 247 1.99 -18.41 -22.87
C ASN A 247 1.49 -18.43 -24.33
N THR A 248 0.92 -17.34 -24.83
CA THR A 248 0.51 -17.27 -26.24
C THR A 248 1.72 -16.98 -27.13
N GLU A 249 2.68 -16.15 -26.71
CA GLU A 249 3.94 -15.96 -27.47
C GLU A 249 4.85 -17.20 -27.50
N THR A 250 4.89 -18.03 -26.44
CA THR A 250 5.61 -19.32 -26.51
C THR A 250 4.90 -20.33 -27.43
N ALA A 251 3.57 -20.26 -27.56
CA ALA A 251 2.85 -21.02 -28.56
C ALA A 251 3.15 -20.53 -29.99
N TRP A 252 3.35 -19.23 -30.20
CA TRP A 252 3.79 -18.68 -31.50
C TRP A 252 5.21 -19.15 -31.87
N CYS A 253 6.14 -19.25 -30.91
CA CYS A 253 7.50 -19.73 -31.16
C CYS A 253 7.54 -21.21 -31.57
N SER A 254 6.69 -22.05 -30.97
CA SER A 254 6.56 -23.46 -31.38
C SER A 254 5.87 -23.63 -32.75
N TYR A 255 4.94 -22.74 -33.12
CA TYR A 255 4.27 -22.81 -34.43
C TYR A 255 5.11 -22.21 -35.58
N THR A 256 5.95 -21.20 -35.35
CA THR A 256 6.84 -20.65 -36.39
C THR A 256 8.08 -21.50 -36.66
N LEU A 257 8.61 -22.21 -35.64
CA LEU A 257 9.69 -23.18 -35.85
C LEU A 257 9.25 -24.40 -36.66
N HIS A 258 7.98 -24.82 -36.55
CA HIS A 258 7.46 -25.97 -37.31
C HIS A 258 7.14 -25.66 -38.78
N GLN A 259 7.03 -24.37 -39.16
CA GLN A 259 6.85 -23.93 -40.55
C GLN A 259 8.15 -23.52 -41.26
N CYS A 260 9.25 -23.29 -40.53
CA CYS A 260 10.53 -22.90 -41.12
C CYS A 260 11.49 -24.07 -41.41
N GLY A 261 11.08 -25.33 -41.23
CA GLY A 261 11.83 -26.48 -41.77
C GLY A 261 13.29 -26.58 -41.32
N PHE A 262 13.59 -26.28 -40.06
CA PHE A 262 14.90 -26.59 -39.47
C PHE A 262 14.76 -27.79 -38.53
N CYS A 263 15.13 -28.96 -39.05
CA CYS A 263 15.66 -30.08 -38.26
C CYS A 263 17.01 -29.69 -37.65
#